data_AF-A0A5J6P2N0-F1
#
_entry.id   AF-A0A5J6P2N0-F1
#
_cell.length_a   1.000
_cell.length_b   1.000
_cell.length_c   1.000
_cell.angle_alpha   90.00
_cell.angle_beta   90.00
_cell.angle_gamma   90.00
#
_symmetry.space_group_name_H-M   'P 1'
#
loop_
_entity.id
_entity.type
_entity.pdbx_description
1 polymer ?
#
loop_
_entity_poly.entity_id
_entity_poly.type
_entity_poly.pdbx_seq_one_letter_code
_entity_poly.pdbx_strand_id
1 'polypeptide(L)' 'MGTHRTESAVVPENTTKQDAIVEEVLAEIKQQLALIQFGSLEIQVHNGQVVQIERREKKRWERGVNTN' A
#
# COMPACT_ATOMS: atom_id res chain seq x y z
N MET A 1 24.83 -39.13 -32.51
CA MET A 1 24.06 -39.62 -31.35
C MET A 1 24.59 -38.88 -30.13
N GLY A 2 23.89 -37.84 -29.71
CA GLY A 2 24.23 -37.05 -28.53
C GLY A 2 22.94 -36.40 -28.05
N THR A 3 22.38 -36.98 -26.99
CA THR A 3 21.15 -36.57 -26.33
C THR A 3 21.42 -35.41 -25.37
N HIS A 4 20.32 -34.74 -25.00
CA HIS A 4 20.12 -33.85 -23.85
C HIS A 4 20.40 -32.36 -24.05
N ARG A 5 19.33 -31.57 -24.04
CA ARG A 5 19.15 -30.60 -22.96
C ARG A 5 17.67 -30.35 -22.69
N THR A 6 17.25 -30.67 -21.48
CA THR A 6 15.96 -30.27 -20.90
C THR A 6 15.88 -28.74 -20.84
N GLU A 7 14.91 -28.16 -21.52
CA GLU A 7 14.45 -26.80 -21.25
C GLU A 7 13.73 -26.82 -19.91
N SER A 8 14.48 -26.60 -18.83
CA SER A 8 13.93 -26.23 -17.53
C SER A 8 13.14 -24.94 -17.69
N ALA A 9 11.89 -24.97 -17.22
CA ALA A 9 10.98 -23.83 -17.18
C ALA A 9 11.68 -22.58 -16.64
N VAL A 10 11.87 -21.58 -17.51
CA VAL A 10 12.29 -20.24 -17.13
C VAL A 10 11.09 -19.61 -16.45
N VAL A 11 11.11 -19.56 -15.11
CA VAL A 11 10.23 -18.65 -14.37
C VAL A 11 10.73 -17.23 -14.65
N PRO A 12 9.92 -16.33 -15.24
CA PRO A 12 10.40 -14.99 -15.57
C PRO A 12 10.71 -14.23 -14.27
N GLU A 13 11.90 -13.62 -14.17
CA GLU A 13 12.38 -12.87 -12.98
C GLU A 13 11.52 -11.65 -12.59
N ASN A 14 10.49 -11.36 -13.38
CA ASN A 14 9.70 -10.15 -13.25
C ASN A 14 8.63 -10.24 -12.15
N THR A 15 8.26 -11.46 -11.71
CA THR A 15 7.22 -11.65 -10.69
C THR A 15 7.70 -11.20 -9.31
N THR A 16 8.95 -11.51 -8.92
CA THR A 16 9.44 -11.26 -7.55
C THR A 16 9.64 -9.77 -7.22
N LYS A 17 10.02 -8.93 -8.20
CA LYS A 17 10.20 -7.49 -7.98
C LYS A 17 8.86 -6.76 -7.85
N GLN A 18 7.85 -7.20 -8.60
CA GLN A 18 6.53 -6.59 -8.60
C GLN A 18 5.79 -6.88 -7.29
N ASP A 19 5.90 -8.11 -6.78
CA ASP A 19 5.31 -8.50 -5.49
C ASP A 19 5.91 -7.71 -4.31
N ALA A 20 7.23 -7.48 -4.32
CA ALA A 20 7.90 -6.70 -3.26
C ALA A 20 7.42 -5.23 -3.22
N ILE A 21 7.20 -4.60 -4.39
CA ILE A 21 6.68 -3.23 -4.48
C ILE A 21 5.23 -3.18 -3.97
N VAL A 22 4.41 -4.19 -4.29
CA VAL A 22 3.02 -4.26 -3.82
C VAL A 22 2.96 -4.35 -2.30
N GLU A 23 3.81 -5.17 -1.68
CA GLU A 23 3.88 -5.28 -0.22
C GLU A 23 4.32 -3.97 0.46
N GLU A 24 5.29 -3.26 -0.12
CA GLU A 24 5.74 -1.96 0.41
C GLU A 24 4.62 -0.91 0.35
N VAL A 25 3.90 -0.82 -0.77
CA VAL A 25 2.77 0.10 -0.93
C VAL A 25 1.63 -0.25 0.03
N LEU A 26 1.33 -1.55 0.21
CA LEU A 26 0.32 -1.99 1.18
C LEU A 26 0.72 -1.67 2.61
N ALA A 27 1.99 -1.80 2.97
CA ALA A 27 2.49 -1.43 4.29
C ALA A 27 2.30 0.07 4.54
N GLU A 28 2.63 0.91 3.57
CA GLU A 28 2.46 2.36 3.67
C GLU A 28 0.99 2.76 3.82
N ILE A 29 0.08 2.19 3.02
CA ILE A 29 -1.36 2.44 3.15
C ILE A 29 -1.86 2.06 4.56
N LYS A 30 -1.41 0.91 5.08
CA LYS A 30 -1.77 0.46 6.44
C LYS A 30 -1.26 1.43 7.50
N GLN A 31 -0.04 1.94 7.37
CA GLN A 31 0.52 2.92 8.31
C GLN A 31 -0.27 4.23 8.28
N GLN A 32 -0.59 4.74 7.09
CA GLN A 32 -1.38 5.97 6.96
C GLN A 32 -2.79 5.83 7.56
N LEU A 33 -3.44 4.68 7.37
CA LEU A 33 -4.72 4.37 8.00
C LEU A 33 -4.59 4.28 9.54
N ALA A 34 -3.53 3.66 10.05
CA ALA A 34 -3.30 3.54 11.50
C ALA A 34 -3.12 4.89 12.19
N LEU A 35 -2.58 5.89 11.50
CA LEU A 35 -2.42 7.25 12.03
C LEU A 35 -3.73 8.04 12.07
N ILE A 36 -4.79 7.60 11.38
CA ILE A 36 -6.10 8.26 11.37
C ILE A 36 -6.94 7.72 12.53
N GLN A 37 -7.06 8.51 13.59
CA GLN A 37 -7.89 8.12 14.75
C GLN A 37 -9.39 8.28 14.49
N PHE A 38 -9.77 9.35 13.80
CA PHE A 38 -11.16 9.63 13.42
C PHE A 38 -11.16 10.31 12.05
N GLY A 39 -11.51 9.59 10.98
CA GLY A 39 -11.41 10.14 9.64
C GLY A 39 -11.52 9.10 8.55
N SER A 40 -11.07 9.46 7.35
CA SER A 40 -11.04 8.61 6.17
C SER A 40 -9.81 8.91 5.30
N LEU A 41 -9.29 7.88 4.65
CA LEU A 41 -8.31 7.97 3.56
C LEU A 41 -8.99 7.51 2.28
N GLU A 42 -8.99 8.34 1.25
CA GLU A 42 -9.49 8.00 -0.09
C GLU A 42 -8.32 7.94 -1.06
N ILE A 43 -8.22 6.85 -1.82
CA ILE A 43 -7.18 6.64 -2.83
C ILE A 43 -7.89 6.34 -4.14
N GLN A 44 -7.62 7.12 -5.18
CA GLN A 44 -8.15 6.88 -6.52
C GLN A 44 -7.06 6.31 -7.42
N VAL A 45 -7.37 5.20 -8.08
CA VAL A 45 -6.46 4.47 -8.95
C VAL A 45 -7.07 4.37 -10.34
N HIS A 46 -6.32 4.81 -11.36
CA HIS A 46 -6.68 4.62 -12.75
C HIS A 46 -5.52 3.92 -13.48
N ASN A 47 -5.83 2.89 -14.27
CA ASN A 47 -4.85 2.11 -15.04
C ASN A 47 -3.67 1.58 -14.20
N GLY A 48 -3.93 1.16 -12.97
CA GLY A 48 -2.90 0.67 -12.04
C GLY A 48 -1.98 1.75 -11.48
N GLN A 49 -2.29 3.03 -11.69
CA GLN A 49 -1.55 4.18 -11.16
C GLN A 49 -2.42 4.96 -10.19
N VAL A 50 -1.84 5.34 -9.05
CA VAL A 50 -2.50 6.22 -8.09
C VAL A 50 -2.55 7.63 -8.67
N VAL A 51 -3.75 8.19 -8.81
CA VAL A 51 -3.96 9.53 -9.38
C VAL A 51 -4.34 10.56 -8.32
N GLN A 52 -4.91 10.14 -7.19
CA GLN A 52 -5.34 11.03 -6.12
C GLN A 52 -5.29 10.31 -4.78
N ILE A 53 -4.82 11.02 -3.75
CA ILE A 53 -4.90 10.62 -2.36
C ILE A 53 -5.47 11.78 -1.55
N GLU A 54 -6.55 11.53 -0.82
CA GLU A 54 -7.18 12.52 0.06
C GLU A 54 -7.31 11.97 1.48
N ARG A 55 -6.84 12.74 2.48
CA ARG A 55 -6.97 12.40 3.91
C ARG A 55 -7.88 13.41 4.60
N ARG A 56 -8.95 12.91 5.21
CA ARG A 56 -9.87 13.72 6.02
C ARG A 56 -9.81 13.27 7.47
N GLU A 57 -9.53 14.19 8.38
CA GLU A 57 -9.48 13.89 9.81
C GLU A 57 -10.39 14.80 10.63
N LYS A 58 -11.07 14.20 11.61
CA LYS A 58 -11.86 14.90 12.60
C LYS A 58 -11.07 14.97 13.90
N LYS A 59 -10.42 16.10 14.13
CA LYS A 59 -9.79 16.38 15.43
C LYS A 59 -10.89 16.68 16.45
N ARG A 60 -10.92 15.90 17.54
CA ARG A 60 -11.65 16.30 18.74
C ARG A 60 -10.69 17.10 19.59
N TRP A 61 -10.89 18.41 19.66
CA TRP A 61 -10.25 19.20 20.70
C TRP A 61 -10.96 18.82 22.01
N GLU A 62 -10.21 18.25 22.95
CA GLU A 62 -10.74 18.06 24.30
C GLU A 62 -11.16 19.43 24.81
N ARG A 63 -12.42 19.54 25.24
CA ARG A 63 -12.97 20.77 25.81
C ARG A 63 -12.10 21.06 27.02
N GLY A 64 -11.37 22.17 27.00
CA GLY A 64 -10.46 22.56 28.07
C GLY A 64 -11.11 22.33 29.43
N VAL A 65 -10.44 21.57 30.28
CA VAL A 65 -10.86 21.31 31.66
C VAL A 65 -10.95 22.68 32.35
N ASN A 66 -12.16 23.21 32.51
CA ASN A 66 -12.38 24.31 33.44
C ASN A 66 -12.39 23.70 34.84
N THR A 67 -11.21 23.59 35.44
CA THR A 67 -11.08 23.27 36.87
C THR A 67 -11.53 24.50 37.65
N ASN A 68 -12.71 24.43 38.27
CA ASN A 68 -13.16 25.35 39.31
C ASN A 68 -13.80 24.58 40.46
#